data_AF-A0A355FJE3-F1
#
_entry.id   AF-A0A355FJE3-F1
#
_cell.length_a   1.000
_cell.length_b   1.000
_cell.length_c   1.000
_cell.angle_alpha   90.00
_cell.angle_beta   90.00
_cell.angle_gamma   90.00
#
_symmetry.space_group_name_H-M   'P 1'
#
loop_
_entity.id
_entity.type
_entity.pdbx_description
1 polymer ?
#
loop_
_entity_poly.entity_id
_entity_poly.type
_entity_poly.pdbx_seq_one_letter_code
_entity_poly.pdbx_strand_id
1 'polypeptide(L)'
;NSVEKYYHRYRYASDNHIRALTYQSTVRIRRDITDSTAYIPLKEAEKLYQKTTDKEVSLGYLVYYNLGDLQHNNYNYDEADCDFHKALNFARQENDSIHLFDAYLALGWNEMAMGNIVKSISLLDSAELYAGDYADNRFYLLNAFSYLARMEGDCRKALKLEKDRLVLVPYLKAPVNKSSIYFSLSDRFFRLNLLDSALYYAEESIRQIQDSTYSLGYLLYAHAADITEKLQNYPLSGEYRKKALDAYQNTIETHCDTKILELEKRYDLAEADNKALKAEARSRLWIGLAILLAITSGITVYVVNRQRKIAELVSQKRASELELVHSKEEQNEKIIKIMFAYLNLHSSQKQDLLSFSDKIRNLDMTKEAIIDKFQELMKNAQSGFIKTTHTLFADGFLEDMLKTSRGLELFNDTDRLLLFMLALKSNIPEQAALLNTTSGSLKAKKAYLKKKIQQNSLRFENPEYLLSLFSYPVKSNK
;
A
#
# COMPACT_ATOMS: atom_id res chain seq x y z
N ASN A 1 -26.11 -9.62 -23.87
CA ASN A 1 -26.96 -10.54 -23.09
C ASN A 1 -27.32 -9.86 -21.78
N SER A 2 -28.60 -9.61 -21.49
CA SER A 2 -29.04 -8.92 -20.26
C SER A 2 -29.03 -9.84 -19.03
N VAL A 3 -29.22 -11.14 -19.23
CA VAL A 3 -29.29 -12.15 -18.17
C VAL A 3 -27.90 -12.40 -17.56
N GLU A 4 -26.90 -12.63 -18.41
CA GLU A 4 -25.51 -12.80 -17.96
C GLU A 4 -25.04 -11.55 -17.21
N LYS A 5 -25.23 -10.34 -17.76
CA LYS A 5 -24.89 -9.07 -17.11
C LYS A 5 -25.55 -8.89 -15.73
N TYR A 6 -26.80 -9.32 -15.59
CA TYR A 6 -27.50 -9.28 -14.31
C TYR A 6 -26.79 -10.15 -13.27
N TYR A 7 -26.55 -11.43 -13.59
CA TYR A 7 -25.90 -12.34 -12.65
C TYR A 7 -24.43 -11.97 -12.41
N HIS A 8 -23.72 -11.49 -13.41
CA HIS A 8 -22.36 -10.96 -13.25
C HIS A 8 -22.31 -9.84 -12.20
N ARG A 9 -23.27 -8.91 -12.24
CA ARG A 9 -23.30 -7.74 -11.34
C ARG A 9 -23.78 -8.07 -9.93
N TYR A 10 -24.79 -8.93 -9.80
CA TYR A 10 -25.50 -9.12 -8.52
C TYR A 10 -25.22 -10.46 -7.84
N ARG A 11 -24.75 -11.48 -8.58
CA ARG A 11 -24.51 -12.84 -8.09
C ARG A 11 -23.34 -13.50 -8.83
N TYR A 12 -22.21 -12.81 -8.87
CA TYR A 12 -21.01 -13.27 -9.57
C TYR A 12 -20.61 -14.67 -9.09
N ALA A 13 -20.19 -15.52 -10.04
CA ALA A 13 -19.78 -16.91 -9.82
C ALA A 13 -20.85 -17.85 -9.19
N SER A 14 -22.11 -17.41 -9.07
CA SER A 14 -23.19 -18.32 -8.69
C SER A 14 -23.53 -19.32 -9.81
N ASP A 15 -24.21 -20.41 -9.48
CA ASP A 15 -24.69 -21.39 -10.46
C ASP A 15 -25.51 -20.73 -11.57
N ASN A 16 -26.34 -19.74 -11.23
CA ASN A 16 -27.11 -19.00 -12.23
C ASN A 16 -26.25 -18.13 -13.15
N HIS A 17 -25.12 -17.59 -12.66
CA HIS A 17 -24.17 -16.89 -13.50
C HIS A 17 -23.50 -17.85 -14.49
N ILE A 18 -23.09 -19.03 -14.02
CA ILE A 18 -22.48 -20.07 -14.85
C ILE A 18 -23.50 -20.57 -15.89
N ARG A 19 -24.74 -20.87 -15.50
CA ARG A 19 -25.83 -21.23 -16.42
C ARG A 19 -26.07 -20.16 -17.48
N ALA A 20 -26.03 -18.87 -17.11
CA ALA A 20 -26.23 -17.78 -18.06
C ALA A 20 -25.09 -17.69 -19.08
N LEU A 21 -23.84 -17.92 -18.66
CA LEU A 21 -22.68 -18.02 -19.56
C LEU A 21 -22.81 -19.22 -20.49
N THR A 22 -23.14 -20.40 -19.97
CA THR A 22 -23.38 -21.62 -20.78
C THR A 22 -24.47 -21.39 -21.81
N TYR A 23 -25.64 -20.88 -21.40
CA TYR A 23 -26.76 -20.59 -22.29
C TYR A 23 -26.41 -19.60 -23.39
N GLN A 24 -25.64 -18.55 -23.06
CA GLN A 24 -25.18 -17.57 -24.05
C GLN A 24 -24.42 -18.23 -25.19
N SER A 25 -23.54 -19.18 -24.88
CA SER A 25 -22.78 -19.92 -25.87
C SER A 25 -23.63 -20.95 -26.61
N THR A 26 -24.48 -21.71 -25.92
CA THR A 26 -25.39 -22.69 -26.56
C THR A 26 -26.27 -22.03 -27.63
N VAL A 27 -26.81 -20.84 -27.37
CA VAL A 27 -27.63 -20.10 -28.35
C VAL A 27 -26.82 -19.68 -29.57
N ARG A 28 -25.52 -19.38 -29.40
CA ARG A 28 -24.61 -19.03 -30.51
C ARG A 28 -24.26 -20.26 -31.33
N ILE A 29 -23.91 -21.36 -30.68
CA ILE A 29 -23.61 -22.64 -31.33
C ILE A 29 -24.80 -23.11 -32.17
N ARG A 30 -26.03 -23.02 -31.64
CA ARG A 30 -27.26 -23.35 -32.37
C ARG A 30 -27.55 -22.46 -33.59
N ARG A 31 -26.81 -21.37 -33.76
CA ARG A 31 -26.85 -20.48 -34.93
C ARG A 31 -25.61 -20.63 -35.80
N ASP A 32 -24.90 -21.75 -35.68
CA ASP A 32 -23.64 -22.06 -36.35
C ASP A 32 -22.52 -21.03 -36.07
N ILE A 33 -22.59 -20.35 -34.93
CA ILE A 33 -21.52 -19.46 -34.45
C ILE A 33 -20.66 -20.25 -33.46
N THR A 34 -19.52 -20.75 -33.92
CA THR A 34 -18.56 -21.55 -33.13
C THR A 34 -17.27 -20.79 -32.78
N ASP A 35 -17.24 -19.49 -33.05
CA ASP A 35 -16.08 -18.62 -32.87
C ASP A 35 -15.78 -18.27 -31.40
N SER A 36 -14.86 -17.33 -31.19
CA SER A 36 -14.50 -16.83 -29.84
C SER A 36 -15.70 -16.33 -29.04
N THR A 37 -16.75 -15.85 -29.70
CA THR A 37 -17.94 -15.34 -29.04
C THR A 37 -18.76 -16.48 -28.42
N ALA A 38 -18.74 -17.69 -28.97
CA ALA A 38 -19.29 -18.88 -28.32
C ALA A 38 -18.29 -19.51 -27.33
N TYR A 39 -17.00 -19.49 -27.65
CA TYR A 39 -15.96 -20.13 -26.83
C TYR A 39 -15.68 -19.43 -25.50
N ILE A 40 -15.50 -18.10 -25.49
CA ILE A 40 -15.08 -17.34 -24.31
C ILE A 40 -16.06 -17.50 -23.13
N PRO A 41 -17.39 -17.33 -23.31
CA PRO A 41 -18.32 -17.47 -22.19
C PRO A 41 -18.31 -18.89 -21.62
N LEU A 42 -18.16 -19.91 -22.47
CA LEU A 42 -18.15 -21.30 -22.07
C LEU A 42 -16.89 -21.67 -21.26
N LYS A 43 -15.73 -21.14 -21.65
CA LYS A 43 -14.48 -21.27 -20.87
C LYS A 43 -14.52 -20.53 -19.56
N GLU A 44 -15.13 -19.35 -19.50
CA GLU A 44 -15.33 -18.66 -18.22
C GLU A 44 -16.31 -19.43 -17.33
N ALA A 45 -17.37 -20.02 -17.89
CA ALA A 45 -18.28 -20.91 -17.16
C ALA A 45 -17.53 -22.10 -16.54
N GLU A 46 -16.66 -22.76 -17.30
CA GLU A 46 -15.80 -23.86 -16.81
C GLU A 46 -14.92 -23.40 -15.64
N LYS A 47 -14.20 -22.29 -15.81
CA LYS A 47 -13.29 -21.76 -14.79
C LYS A 47 -14.03 -21.37 -13.51
N LEU A 48 -15.23 -20.80 -13.61
CA LEU A 48 -16.05 -20.46 -12.46
C LEU A 48 -16.60 -21.72 -11.78
N TYR A 49 -17.08 -22.69 -12.56
CA TYR A 49 -17.56 -23.98 -12.04
C TYR A 49 -16.45 -24.72 -11.28
N GLN A 50 -15.23 -24.76 -11.81
CA GLN A 50 -14.10 -25.42 -11.16
C GLN A 50 -13.74 -24.82 -9.79
N LYS A 51 -13.92 -23.50 -9.63
CA LYS A 51 -13.64 -22.75 -8.40
C LYS A 51 -14.77 -22.81 -7.37
N THR A 52 -15.96 -23.25 -7.77
CA THR A 52 -17.12 -23.34 -6.88
C THR A 52 -16.95 -24.54 -5.94
N THR A 53 -17.23 -24.33 -4.65
CA THR A 53 -16.99 -25.32 -3.60
C THR A 53 -18.11 -26.35 -3.49
N ASP A 54 -19.36 -25.91 -3.68
CA ASP A 54 -20.56 -26.75 -3.72
C ASP A 54 -21.02 -26.87 -5.17
N LYS A 55 -20.57 -27.93 -5.86
CA LYS A 55 -20.74 -28.08 -7.30
C LYS A 55 -22.04 -28.78 -7.61
N GLU A 56 -22.97 -28.08 -8.25
CA GLU A 56 -24.14 -28.70 -8.83
C GLU A 56 -23.74 -29.64 -9.98
N VAL A 57 -24.02 -30.95 -9.82
CA VAL A 57 -23.61 -32.00 -10.77
C VAL A 57 -24.15 -31.73 -12.18
N SER A 58 -25.43 -31.41 -12.31
CA SER A 58 -26.08 -31.11 -13.60
C SER A 58 -25.48 -29.90 -14.29
N LEU A 59 -24.99 -28.92 -13.53
CA LEU A 59 -24.30 -27.76 -14.09
C LEU A 59 -22.95 -28.16 -14.68
N GLY A 60 -22.23 -29.08 -14.03
CA GLY A 60 -21.03 -29.70 -14.57
C GLY A 60 -21.29 -30.40 -15.90
N TYR A 61 -22.33 -31.23 -15.97
CA TYR A 61 -22.75 -31.85 -17.22
C TYR A 61 -22.99 -30.80 -18.32
N LEU A 62 -23.81 -29.78 -18.06
CA LEU A 62 -24.15 -28.76 -19.05
C LEU A 62 -22.92 -28.01 -19.56
N VAL A 63 -21.99 -27.63 -18.68
CA VAL A 63 -20.76 -26.92 -19.07
C VAL A 63 -19.90 -27.81 -19.98
N TYR A 64 -19.63 -29.04 -19.56
CA TYR A 64 -18.73 -29.92 -20.30
C TYR A 64 -19.32 -30.49 -21.58
N TYR A 65 -20.62 -30.80 -21.60
CA TYR A 65 -21.31 -31.26 -22.80
C TYR A 65 -21.27 -30.19 -23.91
N ASN A 66 -21.58 -28.93 -23.56
CA ASN A 66 -21.54 -27.83 -24.53
C ASN A 66 -20.10 -27.49 -24.96
N LEU A 67 -19.11 -27.71 -24.09
CA LEU A 67 -17.69 -27.55 -24.47
C LEU A 67 -17.30 -28.62 -25.49
N GLY A 68 -17.64 -29.88 -25.23
CA GLY A 68 -17.43 -30.97 -26.16
C GLY A 68 -18.07 -30.70 -27.51
N ASP A 69 -19.34 -30.27 -27.53
CA ASP A 69 -20.08 -29.93 -28.76
C ASP A 69 -19.40 -28.80 -29.55
N LEU A 70 -18.97 -27.73 -28.86
CA LEU A 70 -18.24 -26.64 -29.49
C LEU A 70 -16.90 -27.09 -30.09
N GLN A 71 -16.14 -27.92 -29.36
CA GLN A 71 -14.86 -28.43 -29.83
C GLN A 71 -15.04 -29.38 -31.03
N HIS A 72 -16.06 -30.24 -30.97
CA HIS A 72 -16.42 -31.14 -32.06
C HIS A 72 -16.75 -30.37 -33.33
N ASN A 73 -17.59 -29.35 -33.23
CA ASN A 73 -17.96 -28.49 -34.36
C ASN A 73 -16.78 -27.67 -34.91
N ASN A 74 -15.75 -27.45 -34.08
CA ASN A 74 -14.49 -26.83 -34.47
C ASN A 74 -13.42 -27.83 -34.94
N TYR A 75 -13.77 -29.11 -35.13
CA TYR A 75 -12.88 -30.19 -35.57
C TYR A 75 -11.75 -30.52 -34.57
N ASN A 76 -11.88 -30.09 -33.31
CA ASN A 76 -10.96 -30.38 -32.21
C ASN A 76 -11.42 -31.65 -31.48
N TYR A 77 -11.33 -32.79 -32.16
CA TYR A 77 -11.97 -34.04 -31.71
C TYR A 77 -11.36 -34.62 -30.43
N ASP A 78 -10.05 -34.44 -30.20
CA ASP A 78 -9.39 -34.91 -28.98
C ASP A 78 -9.84 -34.11 -27.74
N GLU A 79 -9.94 -32.79 -27.87
CA GLU A 79 -10.48 -31.92 -26.83
C GLU A 79 -11.97 -32.19 -26.59
N ALA A 80 -12.73 -32.41 -27.67
CA ALA A 80 -14.13 -32.79 -27.58
C ALA A 80 -14.32 -34.10 -26.82
N ASP A 81 -13.48 -35.11 -27.08
CA ASP A 81 -13.50 -36.39 -26.39
C ASP A 81 -13.28 -36.20 -24.87
N CYS A 82 -12.28 -35.40 -24.50
CA CYS A 82 -11.98 -35.10 -23.11
C CYS A 82 -13.17 -34.44 -22.39
N ASP A 83 -13.80 -33.45 -23.03
CA ASP A 83 -14.92 -32.72 -22.44
C ASP A 83 -16.20 -33.58 -22.41
N PHE A 84 -16.49 -34.38 -23.43
CA PHE A 84 -17.61 -35.31 -23.41
C PHE A 84 -17.44 -36.42 -22.36
N HIS A 85 -16.23 -36.92 -22.12
CA HIS A 85 -15.99 -37.86 -21.02
C HIS A 85 -16.21 -37.23 -19.64
N LYS A 86 -15.86 -35.95 -19.45
CA LYS A 86 -16.22 -35.22 -18.22
C LYS A 86 -17.73 -35.07 -18.09
N ALA A 87 -18.42 -34.72 -19.18
CA ALA A 87 -19.89 -34.64 -19.20
C ALA A 87 -20.51 -35.99 -18.82
N LEU A 88 -20.05 -37.09 -19.42
CA LEU A 88 -20.51 -38.44 -19.09
C LEU A 88 -20.29 -38.79 -17.61
N ASN A 89 -19.17 -38.37 -17.01
CA ASN A 89 -18.93 -38.59 -15.59
C ASN A 89 -19.92 -37.82 -14.71
N PHE A 90 -20.28 -36.59 -15.06
CA PHE A 90 -21.34 -35.85 -14.36
C PHE A 90 -22.71 -36.51 -14.56
N ALA A 91 -23.06 -36.92 -15.78
CA ALA A 91 -24.30 -37.63 -16.09
C ALA A 91 -24.46 -38.92 -15.25
N ARG A 92 -23.37 -39.66 -15.05
CA ARG A 92 -23.33 -40.83 -14.16
C ARG A 92 -23.53 -40.48 -12.70
N GLN A 93 -22.98 -39.36 -12.23
CA GLN A 93 -23.12 -38.92 -10.84
C GLN A 93 -24.56 -38.52 -10.50
N GLU A 94 -25.26 -37.84 -11.41
CA GLU A 94 -26.67 -37.47 -11.23
C GLU A 94 -27.64 -38.60 -11.58
N ASN A 95 -27.17 -39.65 -12.25
CA ASN A 95 -27.97 -40.80 -12.72
C ASN A 95 -29.17 -40.38 -13.60
N ASP A 96 -28.95 -39.35 -14.43
CA ASP A 96 -29.96 -38.84 -15.36
C ASP A 96 -29.86 -39.58 -16.70
N SER A 97 -30.94 -40.29 -17.08
CA SER A 97 -30.96 -41.09 -18.31
C SER A 97 -30.85 -40.25 -19.58
N ILE A 98 -31.35 -39.02 -19.58
CA ILE A 98 -31.29 -38.13 -20.74
C ILE A 98 -29.84 -37.67 -20.94
N HIS A 99 -29.17 -37.23 -19.87
CA HIS A 99 -27.77 -36.81 -19.94
C HIS A 99 -26.84 -37.98 -20.28
N LEU A 100 -27.13 -39.20 -19.78
CA LEU A 100 -26.40 -40.40 -20.17
C LEU A 100 -26.57 -40.70 -21.66
N PHE A 101 -27.81 -40.68 -22.17
CA PHE A 101 -28.11 -40.85 -23.59
C PHE A 101 -27.34 -39.85 -24.46
N ASP A 102 -27.46 -38.55 -24.15
CA ASP A 102 -26.85 -37.46 -24.91
C ASP A 102 -25.32 -37.58 -24.91
N ALA A 103 -24.69 -37.83 -23.74
CA ALA A 103 -23.25 -37.96 -23.64
C ALA A 103 -22.70 -39.16 -24.44
N TYR A 104 -23.37 -40.31 -24.36
CA TYR A 104 -22.97 -41.49 -25.15
C TYR A 104 -23.16 -41.28 -26.64
N LEU A 105 -24.26 -40.64 -27.05
CA LEU A 105 -24.51 -40.29 -28.44
C LEU A 105 -23.43 -39.34 -28.98
N ALA A 106 -23.08 -38.29 -28.22
CA ALA A 106 -22.06 -37.32 -28.60
C ALA A 106 -20.66 -37.94 -28.72
N LEU A 107 -20.27 -38.80 -27.76
CA LEU A 107 -19.04 -39.59 -27.87
C LEU A 107 -19.06 -40.49 -29.10
N GLY A 108 -20.20 -41.13 -29.38
CA GLY A 108 -20.37 -41.97 -30.58
C GLY A 108 -20.13 -41.19 -31.87
N TRP A 109 -20.64 -39.97 -31.97
CA TRP A 109 -20.36 -39.07 -33.11
C TRP A 109 -18.91 -38.64 -33.18
N ASN A 110 -18.30 -38.29 -32.05
CA ASN A 110 -16.90 -37.87 -32.00
C ASN A 110 -15.95 -38.99 -32.46
N GLU A 111 -16.19 -40.23 -32.02
CA GLU A 111 -15.41 -41.40 -32.45
C GLU A 111 -15.60 -41.70 -33.94
N MET A 112 -16.80 -41.52 -34.51
CA MET A 112 -16.98 -41.63 -35.96
C MET A 112 -16.16 -40.59 -36.72
N ALA A 113 -16.10 -39.36 -36.23
CA ALA A 113 -15.34 -38.28 -36.84
C ALA A 113 -13.83 -38.55 -36.80
N MET A 114 -13.35 -39.23 -35.75
CA MET A 114 -11.96 -39.73 -35.65
C MET A 114 -11.70 -41.02 -36.44
N GLY A 115 -12.73 -41.63 -37.05
CA GLY A 115 -12.62 -42.87 -37.82
C GLY A 115 -12.66 -44.16 -36.98
N ASN A 116 -12.94 -44.07 -35.68
CA ASN A 116 -12.96 -45.19 -34.75
C ASN A 116 -14.32 -45.90 -34.71
N ILE A 117 -14.68 -46.57 -35.82
CA ILE A 117 -16.01 -47.16 -36.03
C ILE A 117 -16.43 -48.13 -34.93
N VAL A 118 -15.54 -49.04 -34.50
CA VAL A 118 -15.85 -50.05 -33.47
C VAL A 118 -16.18 -49.40 -32.13
N LYS A 119 -15.43 -48.36 -31.74
CA LYS A 119 -15.67 -47.64 -30.48
C LYS A 119 -16.96 -46.84 -30.56
N SER A 120 -17.25 -46.22 -31.70
CA SER A 120 -18.51 -45.54 -31.94
C SER A 120 -19.72 -46.47 -31.78
N ILE A 121 -19.69 -47.67 -32.39
CA ILE A 121 -20.77 -48.66 -32.25
C ILE A 121 -21.02 -48.97 -30.78
N SER A 122 -19.96 -49.28 -30.01
CA SER A 122 -20.10 -49.58 -28.58
C SER A 122 -20.70 -48.42 -27.77
N LEU A 123 -20.40 -47.17 -28.13
CA LEU A 123 -20.96 -45.98 -27.49
C LEU A 123 -22.42 -45.75 -27.87
N LEU A 124 -22.79 -45.97 -29.13
CA LEU A 124 -24.18 -45.85 -29.59
C LEU A 124 -25.07 -46.97 -29.05
N ASP A 125 -24.55 -48.19 -28.92
CA ASP A 125 -25.23 -49.28 -28.21
C ASP A 125 -25.47 -48.90 -26.75
N SER A 126 -24.49 -48.24 -26.12
CA SER A 126 -24.65 -47.70 -24.76
C SER A 126 -25.71 -46.60 -24.70
N ALA A 127 -25.76 -45.69 -25.68
CA ALA A 127 -26.83 -44.69 -25.79
C ALA A 127 -28.20 -45.34 -25.95
N GLU A 128 -28.34 -46.41 -26.74
CA GLU A 128 -29.61 -47.13 -26.94
C GLU A 128 -30.21 -47.65 -25.63
N LEU A 129 -29.37 -48.09 -24.67
CA LEU A 129 -29.83 -48.50 -23.34
C LEU A 129 -30.55 -47.39 -22.56
N TYR A 130 -30.22 -46.11 -22.83
CA TYR A 130 -30.80 -44.95 -22.17
C TYR A 130 -31.79 -44.18 -23.04
N ALA A 131 -32.04 -44.64 -24.27
CA ALA A 131 -32.92 -43.95 -25.22
C ALA A 131 -34.37 -43.85 -24.72
N GLY A 132 -34.82 -44.80 -23.89
CA GLY A 132 -36.20 -44.88 -23.43
C GLY A 132 -37.21 -45.03 -24.57
N ASP A 133 -38.48 -44.72 -24.30
CA ASP A 133 -39.55 -44.72 -25.30
C ASP A 133 -39.77 -43.32 -25.91
N TYR A 134 -38.68 -42.54 -26.04
CA TYR A 134 -38.73 -41.16 -26.54
C TYR A 134 -38.47 -41.11 -28.04
N ALA A 135 -39.43 -40.58 -28.79
CA ALA A 135 -39.32 -40.42 -30.25
C ALA A 135 -38.08 -39.60 -30.66
N ASP A 136 -37.75 -38.54 -29.92
CA ASP A 136 -36.56 -37.71 -30.17
C ASP A 136 -35.26 -38.53 -30.05
N ASN A 137 -35.10 -39.31 -28.98
CA ASN A 137 -33.90 -40.13 -28.77
C ASN A 137 -33.76 -41.19 -29.86
N ARG A 138 -34.87 -41.86 -30.20
CA ARG A 138 -34.87 -42.83 -31.30
C ARG A 138 -34.54 -42.18 -32.63
N PHE A 139 -35.04 -40.98 -32.89
CA PHE A 139 -34.74 -40.22 -34.10
C PHE A 139 -33.25 -39.90 -34.24
N TYR A 140 -32.59 -39.49 -33.16
CA TYR A 140 -31.15 -39.21 -33.18
C TYR A 140 -30.30 -40.48 -33.32
N LEU A 141 -30.69 -41.58 -32.67
CA LEU A 141 -30.00 -42.88 -32.84
C LEU A 141 -30.11 -43.41 -34.27
N LEU A 142 -31.30 -43.36 -34.87
CA LEU A 142 -31.48 -43.82 -36.25
C LEU A 142 -30.63 -43.02 -37.24
N ASN A 143 -30.44 -41.72 -36.98
CA ASN A 143 -29.50 -40.90 -37.76
C ASN A 143 -28.04 -41.40 -37.62
N ALA A 144 -27.59 -41.64 -36.38
CA ALA A 144 -26.23 -42.12 -36.12
C ALA A 144 -25.99 -43.51 -36.74
N PHE A 145 -26.91 -44.46 -36.54
CA PHE A 145 -26.81 -45.80 -37.13
C PHE A 145 -26.93 -45.79 -38.66
N SER A 146 -27.74 -44.90 -39.24
CA SER A 146 -27.78 -44.71 -40.70
C SER A 146 -26.42 -44.25 -41.24
N TYR A 147 -25.78 -43.32 -40.54
CA TYR A 147 -24.45 -42.84 -40.91
C TYR A 147 -23.40 -43.94 -40.81
N LEU A 148 -23.41 -44.74 -39.74
CA LEU A 148 -22.54 -45.93 -39.60
C LEU A 148 -22.75 -46.93 -40.73
N ALA A 149 -24.01 -47.33 -40.98
CA ALA A 149 -24.33 -48.27 -42.05
C ALA A 149 -23.84 -47.76 -43.42
N ARG A 150 -23.91 -46.45 -43.66
CA ARG A 150 -23.33 -45.82 -44.85
C ARG A 150 -21.81 -45.93 -44.88
N MET A 151 -21.12 -45.68 -43.78
CA MET A 151 -19.65 -45.81 -43.70
C MET A 151 -19.18 -47.26 -43.92
N GLU A 152 -19.96 -48.23 -43.45
CA GLU A 152 -19.73 -49.67 -43.68
C GLU A 152 -20.06 -50.12 -45.12
N GLY A 153 -20.65 -49.24 -45.93
CA GLY A 153 -21.07 -49.52 -47.31
C GLY A 153 -22.44 -50.18 -47.45
N ASP A 154 -23.15 -50.47 -46.36
CA ASP A 154 -24.51 -51.02 -46.36
C ASP A 154 -25.56 -49.92 -46.61
N CYS A 155 -25.61 -49.46 -47.86
CA CYS A 155 -26.55 -48.42 -48.29
C CYS A 155 -28.02 -48.85 -48.14
N ARG A 156 -28.33 -50.16 -48.13
CA ARG A 156 -29.71 -50.65 -47.97
C ARG A 156 -30.17 -50.53 -46.52
N LYS A 157 -29.32 -50.94 -45.56
CA LYS A 157 -29.57 -50.73 -44.13
C LYS A 157 -29.68 -49.25 -43.82
N ALA A 158 -28.76 -48.42 -44.33
CA ALA A 158 -28.81 -46.97 -44.16
C ALA A 158 -30.13 -46.37 -44.68
N LEU A 159 -30.58 -46.78 -45.87
CA LEU A 159 -31.87 -46.33 -46.43
C LEU A 159 -33.06 -46.71 -45.54
N LYS A 160 -33.07 -47.94 -45.01
CA LYS A 160 -34.14 -48.39 -44.10
C LYS A 160 -34.17 -47.51 -42.84
N LEU A 161 -33.02 -47.26 -42.23
CA LEU A 161 -32.90 -46.45 -41.01
C LEU A 161 -33.35 -45.00 -41.24
N GLU A 162 -33.03 -44.38 -42.38
CA GLU A 162 -33.54 -43.04 -42.71
C GLU A 162 -35.07 -43.00 -42.91
N LYS A 163 -35.65 -44.06 -43.51
CA LYS A 163 -37.11 -44.17 -43.64
C LYS A 163 -37.77 -44.29 -42.27
N ASP A 164 -37.24 -45.16 -41.41
CA ASP A 164 -37.73 -45.34 -40.04
C ASP A 164 -37.62 -44.03 -39.25
N ARG A 165 -36.52 -43.27 -39.45
CA ARG A 165 -36.33 -41.94 -38.87
C ARG A 165 -37.36 -40.93 -39.37
N LEU A 166 -37.68 -40.92 -40.66
CA LEU A 166 -38.70 -40.03 -41.23
C LEU A 166 -40.09 -40.28 -40.62
N VAL A 167 -40.43 -41.53 -40.32
CA VAL A 167 -41.71 -41.91 -39.67
C VAL A 167 -41.86 -41.28 -38.28
N LEU A 168 -40.76 -41.00 -37.59
CA LEU A 168 -40.78 -40.39 -36.25
C LEU A 168 -41.08 -38.89 -36.26
N VAL A 169 -40.92 -38.20 -37.39
CA VAL A 169 -41.03 -36.74 -37.48
C VAL A 169 -42.33 -36.15 -36.89
N PRO A 170 -43.53 -36.75 -37.09
CA PRO A 170 -44.77 -36.23 -36.49
C PRO A 170 -44.83 -36.33 -34.95
N TYR A 171 -43.96 -37.14 -34.34
CA TYR A 171 -43.96 -37.43 -32.91
C TYR A 171 -42.86 -36.68 -32.12
N LEU A 172 -42.05 -35.87 -32.81
CA LEU A 172 -40.96 -35.13 -32.17
C LEU A 172 -41.48 -33.94 -31.37
N LYS A 173 -40.82 -33.63 -30.25
CA LYS A 173 -41.20 -32.49 -29.40
C LYS A 173 -40.93 -31.14 -30.08
N ALA A 174 -39.89 -31.09 -30.91
CA ALA A 174 -39.49 -29.89 -31.62
C ALA A 174 -39.57 -30.11 -33.13
N PRO A 175 -39.92 -29.07 -33.92
CA PRO A 175 -39.87 -29.15 -35.36
C PRO A 175 -38.43 -29.39 -35.81
N VAL A 176 -38.25 -30.34 -36.73
CA VAL A 176 -36.95 -30.66 -37.31
C VAL A 176 -36.87 -30.20 -38.76
N ASN A 177 -35.64 -29.93 -39.21
CA ASN A 177 -35.37 -29.62 -40.61
C ASN A 177 -35.58 -30.88 -41.47
N LYS A 178 -36.73 -30.94 -42.16
CA LYS A 178 -37.07 -32.06 -43.08
C LYS A 178 -36.17 -32.10 -44.32
N SER A 179 -35.57 -30.97 -44.72
CA SER A 179 -34.68 -30.89 -45.88
C SER A 179 -33.49 -31.85 -45.75
N SER A 180 -32.86 -31.92 -44.56
CA SER A 180 -31.70 -32.79 -44.33
C SER A 180 -32.03 -34.29 -44.36
N ILE A 181 -33.23 -34.66 -43.91
CA ILE A 181 -33.74 -36.03 -43.95
C ILE A 181 -33.96 -36.46 -45.41
N TYR A 182 -34.66 -35.64 -46.19
CA TYR A 182 -34.90 -35.91 -47.60
C TYR A 182 -33.60 -35.93 -48.42
N PHE A 183 -32.64 -35.07 -48.11
CA PHE A 183 -31.32 -35.13 -48.73
C PHE A 183 -30.62 -36.47 -48.47
N SER A 184 -30.67 -36.95 -47.22
CA SER A 184 -30.06 -38.22 -46.84
C SER A 184 -30.73 -39.39 -47.56
N LEU A 185 -32.07 -39.40 -47.65
CA LEU A 185 -32.81 -40.37 -48.47
C LEU A 185 -32.38 -40.32 -49.93
N SER A 186 -32.27 -39.13 -50.52
CA SER A 186 -31.79 -38.93 -51.89
C SER A 186 -30.40 -39.55 -52.11
N ASP A 187 -29.43 -39.22 -51.25
CA ASP A 187 -28.06 -39.77 -51.35
C ASP A 187 -28.07 -41.30 -51.24
N ARG A 188 -28.88 -41.89 -50.35
CA ARG A 188 -28.99 -43.36 -50.26
C ARG A 188 -29.57 -43.98 -51.52
N PHE A 189 -30.65 -43.42 -52.09
CA PHE A 189 -31.21 -43.90 -53.35
C PHE A 189 -30.24 -43.75 -54.51
N PHE A 190 -29.51 -42.63 -54.58
CA PHE A 190 -28.50 -42.38 -55.60
C PHE A 190 -27.37 -43.42 -55.56
N ARG A 191 -26.87 -43.76 -54.37
CA ARG A 191 -25.84 -44.81 -54.19
C ARG A 191 -26.32 -46.19 -54.59
N LEU A 192 -27.61 -46.46 -54.43
CA LEU A 192 -28.26 -47.70 -54.90
C LEU A 192 -28.62 -47.67 -56.39
N ASN A 193 -28.24 -46.60 -57.12
CA ASN A 193 -28.58 -46.37 -58.52
C ASN A 193 -30.10 -46.35 -58.81
N LEU A 194 -30.90 -45.97 -57.81
CA LEU A 194 -32.35 -45.78 -57.92
C LEU A 194 -32.64 -44.31 -58.21
N LEU A 195 -32.25 -43.88 -59.42
CA LEU A 195 -32.11 -42.46 -59.77
C LEU A 195 -33.43 -41.67 -59.72
N ASP A 196 -34.56 -42.27 -60.10
CA ASP A 196 -35.87 -41.59 -60.02
C ASP A 196 -36.27 -41.28 -58.57
N SER A 197 -36.07 -42.24 -57.67
CA SER A 197 -36.31 -42.03 -56.23
C SER A 197 -35.32 -41.04 -55.64
N ALA A 198 -34.06 -41.09 -56.07
CA ALA A 198 -33.06 -40.11 -55.67
C ALA A 198 -33.49 -38.69 -56.06
N LEU A 199 -33.88 -38.48 -57.33
CA LEU A 199 -34.31 -37.18 -57.81
C LEU A 199 -35.55 -36.68 -57.06
N TYR A 200 -36.55 -37.53 -56.86
CA TYR A 200 -37.74 -37.18 -56.09
C TYR A 200 -37.40 -36.63 -54.71
N TYR A 201 -36.54 -37.34 -53.95
CA TYR A 201 -36.15 -36.89 -52.62
C TYR A 201 -35.19 -35.70 -52.62
N ALA A 202 -34.35 -35.54 -53.65
CA ALA A 202 -33.54 -34.34 -53.84
C ALA A 202 -34.44 -33.10 -54.02
N GLU A 203 -35.47 -33.21 -54.84
CA GLU A 203 -36.43 -32.13 -55.06
C GLU A 203 -37.28 -31.83 -53.82
N GLU A 204 -37.72 -32.85 -53.09
CA GLU A 204 -38.38 -32.63 -51.80
C GLU A 204 -37.45 -31.92 -50.81
N SER A 205 -36.18 -32.31 -50.75
CA SER A 205 -35.19 -31.64 -49.91
C SER A 205 -35.07 -30.15 -50.25
N ILE A 206 -35.00 -29.81 -51.54
CA ILE A 206 -34.97 -28.43 -52.04
C ILE A 206 -36.27 -27.69 -51.70
N ARG A 207 -37.44 -28.31 -51.88
CA ARG A 207 -38.75 -27.71 -51.56
C ARG A 207 -38.90 -27.35 -50.08
N GLN A 208 -38.23 -28.09 -49.18
CA GLN A 208 -38.28 -27.83 -47.74
C GLN A 208 -37.34 -26.71 -47.27
N ILE A 209 -36.52 -26.12 -48.16
CA ILE A 209 -35.68 -24.96 -47.81
C ILE A 209 -36.60 -23.75 -47.65
N GLN A 210 -36.91 -23.38 -46.41
CA GLN A 210 -37.74 -22.22 -46.08
C GLN A 210 -36.97 -20.89 -46.13
N ASP A 211 -35.63 -20.95 -46.05
CA ASP A 211 -34.75 -19.79 -45.95
C ASP A 211 -33.76 -19.78 -47.12
N SER A 212 -33.83 -18.74 -47.94
CA SER A 212 -32.91 -18.52 -49.06
C SER A 212 -31.44 -18.34 -48.64
N THR A 213 -31.17 -18.15 -47.35
CA THR A 213 -29.82 -18.01 -46.78
C THR A 213 -29.23 -19.33 -46.28
N TYR A 214 -29.88 -20.47 -46.52
CA TYR A 214 -29.36 -21.78 -46.11
C TYR A 214 -27.99 -22.06 -46.73
N SER A 215 -26.94 -21.99 -45.90
CA SER A 215 -25.51 -22.02 -46.31
C SER A 215 -25.09 -23.28 -47.05
N LEU A 216 -25.82 -24.38 -46.89
CA LEU A 216 -25.56 -25.66 -47.58
C LEU A 216 -26.50 -25.90 -48.77
N GLY A 217 -27.32 -24.92 -49.15
CA GLY A 217 -28.27 -25.03 -50.27
C GLY A 217 -27.58 -25.38 -51.59
N TYR A 218 -26.35 -24.90 -51.79
CA TYR A 218 -25.56 -25.24 -52.97
C TYR A 218 -25.26 -26.75 -53.10
N LEU A 219 -25.07 -27.46 -51.98
CA LEU A 219 -24.82 -28.92 -51.99
C LEU A 219 -26.08 -29.69 -52.44
N LEU A 220 -27.27 -29.21 -52.05
CA LEU A 220 -28.53 -29.82 -52.46
C LEU A 220 -28.73 -29.70 -53.97
N TYR A 221 -28.52 -28.51 -54.52
CA TYR A 221 -28.61 -28.28 -55.96
C TYR A 221 -27.53 -29.04 -56.74
N ALA A 222 -26.28 -29.07 -56.25
CA ALA A 222 -25.21 -29.85 -56.88
C ALA A 222 -25.56 -31.35 -56.92
N HIS A 223 -26.11 -31.90 -55.84
CA HIS A 223 -26.54 -33.29 -55.79
C HIS A 223 -27.68 -33.58 -56.79
N ALA A 224 -28.68 -32.70 -56.89
CA ALA A 224 -29.75 -32.82 -57.89
C ALA A 224 -29.19 -32.75 -59.34
N ALA A 225 -28.18 -31.91 -59.58
CA ALA A 225 -27.48 -31.85 -60.86
C ALA A 225 -26.76 -33.17 -61.19
N ASP A 226 -26.09 -33.80 -60.23
CA ASP A 226 -25.41 -35.09 -60.43
C ASP A 226 -26.41 -36.22 -60.75
N ILE A 227 -27.56 -36.23 -60.09
CA ILE A 227 -28.63 -37.22 -60.35
C ILE A 227 -29.18 -37.05 -61.77
N THR A 228 -29.53 -35.81 -62.14
CA THR A 228 -30.11 -35.50 -63.45
C THR A 228 -29.11 -35.71 -64.60
N GLU A 229 -27.82 -35.48 -64.36
CA GLU A 229 -26.75 -35.80 -65.28
C GLU A 229 -26.66 -37.32 -65.53
N LYS A 230 -26.72 -38.14 -64.47
CA LYS A 230 -26.79 -39.61 -64.61
C LYS A 230 -28.06 -40.10 -65.32
N LEU A 231 -29.16 -39.38 -65.17
CA LEU A 231 -30.41 -39.59 -65.92
C LEU A 231 -30.34 -39.08 -67.37
N GLN A 232 -29.20 -38.51 -67.79
CA GLN A 232 -28.98 -37.89 -69.11
C GLN A 232 -29.92 -36.69 -69.41
N ASN A 233 -30.50 -36.08 -68.37
CA ASN A 233 -31.26 -34.85 -68.48
C ASN A 233 -30.34 -33.63 -68.30
N TYR A 234 -29.48 -33.42 -69.31
CA TYR A 234 -28.49 -32.34 -69.29
C TYR A 234 -29.06 -30.92 -69.13
N PRO A 235 -30.22 -30.56 -69.75
CA PRO A 235 -30.81 -29.24 -69.54
C PRO A 235 -31.15 -28.98 -68.06
N LEU A 236 -31.83 -29.93 -67.40
CA LEU A 236 -32.19 -29.80 -65.99
C LEU A 236 -30.96 -29.84 -65.07
N SER A 237 -29.97 -30.66 -65.41
CA SER A 237 -28.68 -30.66 -64.70
C SER A 237 -28.01 -29.29 -64.77
N GLY A 238 -27.98 -28.65 -65.95
CA GLY A 238 -27.45 -27.30 -66.13
C GLY A 238 -28.17 -26.25 -65.28
N GLU A 239 -29.50 -26.33 -65.18
CA GLU A 239 -30.28 -25.45 -64.29
C GLU A 239 -29.90 -25.63 -62.82
N TYR A 240 -29.78 -26.87 -62.36
CA TYR A 240 -29.38 -27.15 -60.98
C TYR A 240 -27.94 -26.72 -60.70
N ARG A 241 -26.99 -26.90 -61.64
CA ARG A 241 -25.61 -26.38 -61.51
C ARG A 241 -25.59 -24.86 -61.37
N LYS A 242 -26.41 -24.14 -62.14
CA LYS A 242 -26.53 -22.69 -62.03
C LYS A 242 -27.03 -22.27 -60.65
N LYS A 243 -28.12 -22.89 -60.17
CA LYS A 243 -28.65 -22.64 -58.82
C LYS A 243 -27.63 -22.95 -57.72
N ALA A 244 -26.84 -24.02 -57.89
CA ALA A 244 -25.76 -24.36 -56.98
C ALA A 244 -24.69 -23.25 -56.94
N LEU A 245 -24.27 -22.75 -58.10
CA LEU A 245 -23.27 -21.67 -58.19
C LEU A 245 -23.78 -20.39 -57.54
N ASP A 246 -25.01 -19.98 -57.85
CA ASP A 246 -25.62 -18.76 -57.29
C ASP A 246 -25.72 -18.86 -55.75
N ALA A 247 -26.17 -20.01 -55.23
CA ALA A 247 -26.25 -20.26 -53.78
C ALA A 247 -24.86 -20.29 -53.11
N TYR A 248 -23.86 -20.84 -53.79
CA TYR A 248 -22.48 -20.90 -53.29
C TYR A 248 -21.85 -19.50 -53.18
N GLN A 249 -22.04 -18.66 -54.20
CA GLN A 249 -21.54 -17.27 -54.20
C GLN A 249 -22.14 -16.47 -53.04
N ASN A 250 -23.46 -16.52 -52.86
CA ASN A 250 -24.14 -15.86 -51.74
C ASN A 250 -23.62 -16.32 -50.37
N THR A 251 -23.29 -17.62 -50.24
CA THR A 251 -22.76 -18.19 -48.99
C THR A 251 -21.35 -17.68 -48.70
N ILE A 252 -20.46 -17.61 -49.71
CA ILE A 252 -19.11 -17.06 -49.55
C ILE A 252 -19.17 -15.60 -49.12
N GLU A 253 -19.97 -14.78 -49.80
CA GLU A 253 -20.09 -13.36 -49.49
C GLU A 253 -20.53 -13.17 -48.02
N THR A 254 -21.56 -13.89 -47.60
CA THR A 254 -22.05 -13.87 -46.21
C THR A 254 -20.99 -14.32 -45.20
N HIS A 255 -20.22 -15.37 -45.52
CA HIS A 255 -19.17 -15.88 -44.64
C HIS A 255 -18.00 -14.89 -44.51
N CYS A 256 -17.57 -14.29 -45.63
CA CYS A 256 -16.56 -13.25 -45.65
C CYS A 256 -16.98 -12.03 -44.82
N ASP A 257 -18.19 -11.53 -45.01
CA ASP A 257 -18.73 -10.40 -44.25
C ASP A 257 -18.79 -10.71 -42.74
N THR A 258 -19.21 -11.92 -42.40
CA THR A 258 -19.23 -12.38 -40.99
C THR A 258 -17.83 -12.44 -40.40
N LYS A 259 -16.84 -12.94 -41.15
CA LYS A 259 -15.46 -13.04 -40.69
C LYS A 259 -14.80 -11.68 -40.53
N ILE A 260 -15.10 -10.74 -41.43
CA ILE A 260 -14.67 -9.34 -41.32
C ILE A 260 -15.24 -8.73 -40.03
N LEU A 261 -16.54 -8.87 -39.78
CA LEU A 261 -17.17 -8.38 -38.56
C LEU A 261 -16.60 -9.03 -37.28
N GLU A 262 -16.22 -10.32 -37.33
CA GLU A 262 -15.53 -10.98 -36.21
C GLU A 262 -14.16 -10.34 -35.94
N LEU A 263 -13.36 -10.15 -37.00
CA LEU A 263 -12.04 -9.53 -36.90
C LEU A 263 -12.12 -8.10 -36.36
N GLU A 264 -13.10 -7.33 -36.81
CA GLU A 264 -13.38 -5.98 -36.29
C GLU A 264 -13.69 -6.02 -34.78
N LYS A 265 -14.59 -6.91 -34.34
CA LYS A 265 -14.91 -7.04 -32.90
C LYS A 265 -13.71 -7.46 -32.06
N ARG A 266 -12.89 -8.39 -32.55
CA ARG A 266 -11.65 -8.81 -31.86
C ARG A 266 -10.66 -7.66 -31.77
N TYR A 267 -10.53 -6.87 -32.84
CA TYR A 267 -9.70 -5.68 -32.86
C TYR A 267 -10.18 -4.65 -31.83
N ASP A 268 -11.47 -4.32 -31.83
CA ASP A 268 -12.07 -3.37 -30.90
C ASP A 268 -11.88 -3.80 -29.44
N LEU A 269 -12.07 -5.10 -29.14
CA LEU A 269 -11.89 -5.64 -27.80
C LEU A 269 -10.41 -5.60 -27.37
N ALA A 270 -9.49 -5.99 -28.25
CA ALA A 270 -8.06 -5.88 -27.99
C ALA A 270 -7.61 -4.42 -27.80
N GLU A 271 -8.19 -3.48 -28.55
CA GLU A 271 -7.92 -2.05 -28.39
C GLU A 271 -8.42 -1.54 -27.04
N ALA A 272 -9.62 -1.96 -26.62
CA ALA A 272 -10.19 -1.62 -25.32
C ALA A 272 -9.35 -2.16 -24.15
N ASP A 273 -8.94 -3.43 -24.21
CA ASP A 273 -8.06 -4.06 -23.21
C ASP A 273 -6.70 -3.34 -23.15
N ASN A 274 -6.13 -2.99 -24.30
CA ASN A 274 -4.87 -2.25 -24.36
C ASN A 274 -5.01 -0.83 -23.77
N LYS A 275 -6.14 -0.16 -24.01
CA LYS A 275 -6.47 1.13 -23.36
C LYS A 275 -6.59 0.97 -21.84
N ALA A 276 -7.25 -0.07 -21.35
CA ALA A 276 -7.40 -0.36 -19.92
C ALA A 276 -6.04 -0.65 -19.26
N LEU A 277 -5.21 -1.50 -19.87
CA LEU A 277 -3.84 -1.80 -19.41
C LEU A 277 -2.97 -0.55 -19.33
N LYS A 278 -3.04 0.34 -20.35
CA LYS A 278 -2.34 1.63 -20.32
C LYS A 278 -2.84 2.54 -19.20
N ALA A 279 -4.13 2.54 -18.91
CA ALA A 279 -4.70 3.31 -17.80
C ALA A 279 -4.22 2.78 -16.43
N GLU A 280 -4.19 1.46 -16.23
CA GLU A 280 -3.65 0.83 -15.02
C GLU A 280 -2.15 1.05 -14.84
N ALA A 281 -1.37 1.07 -15.93
CA ALA A 281 0.05 1.42 -15.86
C ALA A 281 0.24 2.89 -15.43
N ARG A 282 -0.56 3.81 -16.00
CA ARG A 282 -0.54 5.23 -15.60
C ARG A 282 -0.94 5.43 -14.15
N SER A 283 -1.97 4.73 -13.65
CA SER A 283 -2.39 4.86 -12.24
C SER A 283 -1.29 4.39 -11.28
N ARG A 284 -0.61 3.28 -11.59
CA ARG A 284 0.55 2.80 -10.82
C ARG A 284 1.70 3.81 -10.80
N LEU A 285 1.99 4.46 -11.93
CA LEU A 285 3.00 5.53 -11.98
C LEU A 285 2.65 6.73 -11.08
N TRP A 286 1.39 7.18 -11.11
CA TRP A 286 0.93 8.28 -10.26
C TRP A 286 0.98 7.94 -8.76
N ILE A 287 0.61 6.72 -8.39
CA ILE A 287 0.75 6.24 -7.00
C ILE A 287 2.21 6.26 -6.56
N GLY A 288 3.13 5.78 -7.41
CA GLY A 288 4.57 5.81 -7.14
C GLY A 288 5.10 7.24 -6.95
N LEU A 289 4.69 8.18 -7.81
CA LEU A 289 5.06 9.60 -7.69
C LEU A 289 4.54 10.23 -6.40
N ALA A 290 3.32 9.90 -5.97
CA ALA A 290 2.74 10.41 -4.73
C ALA A 290 3.50 9.93 -3.49
N ILE A 291 3.90 8.64 -3.46
CA ILE A 291 4.72 8.08 -2.37
C ILE A 291 6.09 8.79 -2.30
N LEU A 292 6.71 9.01 -3.46
CA LEU A 292 8.03 9.65 -3.53
C LEU A 292 7.97 11.10 -3.03
N LEU A 293 6.91 11.84 -3.37
CA LEU A 293 6.62 13.18 -2.84
C LEU A 293 6.40 13.18 -1.31
N ALA A 294 5.69 12.19 -0.79
CA ALA A 294 5.47 12.07 0.66
C ALA A 294 6.81 11.86 1.41
N ILE A 295 7.69 11.00 0.89
CA ILE A 295 9.01 10.73 1.49
C ILE A 295 9.88 12.00 1.47
N THR A 296 9.97 12.69 0.33
CA THR A 296 10.82 13.89 0.23
C THR A 296 10.33 14.99 1.16
N SER A 297 9.01 15.22 1.23
CA SER A 297 8.43 16.20 2.14
C SER A 297 8.72 15.88 3.62
N GLY A 298 8.64 14.61 4.02
CA GLY A 298 8.99 14.17 5.37
C GLY A 298 10.44 14.44 5.73
N ILE A 299 11.37 14.18 4.79
CA ILE A 299 12.79 14.48 4.97
C ILE A 299 13.02 15.99 5.14
N THR A 300 12.37 16.81 4.31
CA THR A 300 12.51 18.27 4.39
C THR A 300 12.06 18.81 5.75
N VAL A 301 10.88 18.36 6.24
CA VAL A 301 10.36 18.73 7.56
C VAL A 301 11.31 18.31 8.68
N TYR A 302 11.85 17.09 8.60
CA TYR A 302 12.81 16.59 9.59
C TYR A 302 14.07 17.45 9.66
N VAL A 303 14.66 17.80 8.51
CA VAL A 303 15.88 18.62 8.44
C VAL A 303 15.63 20.02 9.01
N VAL A 304 14.53 20.67 8.63
CA VAL A 304 14.19 22.02 9.14
C VAL A 304 13.97 22.01 10.66
N ASN A 305 13.25 21.02 11.18
CA ASN A 305 13.02 20.90 12.62
C ASN A 305 14.31 20.65 13.40
N ARG A 306 15.22 19.83 12.85
CA ARG A 306 16.53 19.59 13.46
C ARG A 306 17.37 20.87 13.50
N GLN A 307 17.40 21.64 12.41
CA GLN A 307 18.14 22.90 12.36
C GLN A 307 17.62 23.92 13.38
N ARG A 308 16.29 24.06 13.52
CA ARG A 308 15.68 24.95 14.52
C ARG A 308 16.10 24.60 15.95
N LYS A 309 16.02 23.32 16.33
CA LYS A 309 16.45 22.86 17.67
C LYS A 309 17.92 23.15 17.96
N ILE A 310 18.80 22.99 16.95
CA ILE A 310 20.22 23.30 17.11
C ILE A 310 20.43 24.80 17.32
N ALA A 311 19.73 25.65 16.57
CA ALA A 311 19.83 27.09 16.70
C ALA A 311 19.38 27.60 18.08
N GLU A 312 18.29 27.04 18.63
CA GLU A 312 17.81 27.36 19.98
C GLU A 312 18.86 27.01 21.06
N LEU A 313 19.44 25.81 21.00
CA LEU A 313 20.47 25.38 21.95
C LEU A 313 21.72 26.26 21.92
N VAL A 314 22.14 26.70 20.73
CA VAL A 314 23.29 27.60 20.57
C VAL A 314 22.99 28.99 21.15
N SER A 315 21.76 29.49 21.00
CA SER A 315 21.35 30.79 21.53
C SER A 315 21.35 30.83 23.07
N GLN A 316 20.85 29.77 23.72
CA GLN A 316 20.83 29.67 25.18
C GLN A 316 22.24 29.63 25.78
N LYS A 317 23.17 28.90 25.15
CA LYS A 317 24.56 28.80 25.62
C LYS A 317 25.25 30.17 25.62
N ARG A 318 25.07 30.97 24.57
CA ARG A 318 25.67 32.31 24.46
C ARG A 318 25.16 33.30 25.52
N ALA A 319 23.88 33.24 25.87
CA ALA A 319 23.31 34.11 26.90
C ALA A 319 23.94 33.83 28.28
N SER A 320 24.10 32.55 28.63
CA SER A 320 24.70 32.15 29.91
C SER A 320 26.18 32.54 30.05
N GLU A 321 26.94 32.52 28.97
CA GLU A 321 28.37 32.91 28.98
C GLU A 321 28.55 34.43 29.17
N LEU A 322 27.61 35.25 28.65
CA LEU A 322 27.67 36.70 28.76
C LEU A 322 27.42 37.21 30.19
N GLU A 323 26.47 36.59 30.91
CA GLU A 323 26.14 36.95 32.29
C GLU A 323 27.32 36.70 33.26
N LEU A 324 28.08 35.63 33.05
CA LEU A 324 29.24 35.29 33.87
C LEU A 324 30.39 36.32 33.73
N VAL A 325 30.56 36.89 32.53
CA VAL A 325 31.61 37.87 32.25
C VAL A 325 31.30 39.19 32.95
N HIS A 326 30.06 39.67 32.87
CA HIS A 326 29.65 40.92 33.51
C HIS A 326 29.81 40.89 35.04
N SER A 327 29.51 39.76 35.69
CA SER A 327 29.68 39.62 37.14
C SER A 327 31.15 39.75 37.60
N LYS A 328 32.12 39.29 36.79
CA LYS A 328 33.55 39.37 37.12
C LYS A 328 34.13 40.77 36.99
N GLU A 329 33.66 41.56 36.02
CA GLU A 329 34.12 42.93 35.84
C GLU A 329 33.75 43.83 37.02
N GLU A 330 32.52 43.69 37.53
CA GLU A 330 32.00 44.53 38.62
C GLU A 330 32.78 44.30 39.94
N GLN A 331 33.24 43.07 40.19
CA GLN A 331 34.07 42.76 41.37
C GLN A 331 35.47 43.37 41.27
N ASN A 332 36.08 43.36 40.07
CA ASN A 332 37.43 43.88 39.87
C ASN A 332 37.49 45.41 40.03
N GLU A 333 36.47 46.15 39.57
CA GLU A 333 36.44 47.61 39.72
C GLU A 333 36.42 48.03 41.20
N LYS A 334 35.69 47.29 42.05
CA LYS A 334 35.58 47.55 43.49
C LYS A 334 36.92 47.36 44.22
N ILE A 335 37.68 46.32 43.87
CA ILE A 335 39.01 46.04 44.47
C ILE A 335 40.01 47.16 44.15
N ILE A 336 39.99 47.66 42.92
CA ILE A 336 40.92 48.72 42.47
C ILE A 336 40.70 50.02 43.28
N LYS A 337 39.44 50.40 43.54
CA LYS A 337 39.11 51.60 44.34
C LYS A 337 39.66 51.52 45.77
N ILE A 338 39.57 50.35 46.41
CA ILE A 338 40.11 50.13 47.76
C ILE A 338 41.64 50.28 47.78
N MET A 339 42.34 49.65 46.82
CA MET A 339 43.80 49.72 46.74
C MET A 339 44.32 51.16 46.58
N PHE A 340 43.69 51.95 45.69
CA PHE A 340 44.10 53.34 45.44
C PHE A 340 44.00 54.23 46.68
N ALA A 341 42.95 54.07 47.48
CA ALA A 341 42.74 54.91 48.64
C ALA A 341 43.72 54.58 49.79
N TYR A 342 44.13 53.32 49.95
CA TYR A 342 45.21 52.96 50.89
C TYR A 342 46.59 53.42 50.42
N LEU A 343 46.87 53.37 49.11
CA LEU A 343 48.11 53.92 48.55
C LEU A 343 48.22 55.44 48.81
N ASN A 344 47.14 56.18 48.65
CA ASN A 344 47.11 57.62 48.93
C ASN A 344 47.36 57.93 50.42
N LEU A 345 46.74 57.16 51.32
CA LEU A 345 46.98 57.31 52.77
C LEU A 345 48.45 57.06 53.13
N HIS A 346 49.03 55.97 52.62
CA HIS A 346 50.43 55.63 52.87
C HIS A 346 51.38 56.69 52.31
N SER A 347 51.09 57.23 51.12
CA SER A 347 51.86 58.31 50.51
C SER A 347 51.87 59.57 51.39
N SER A 348 50.69 59.98 51.88
CA SER A 348 50.56 61.13 52.80
C SER A 348 51.35 60.94 54.09
N GLN A 349 51.22 59.78 54.74
CA GLN A 349 51.94 59.47 55.98
C GLN A 349 53.46 59.48 55.77
N LYS A 350 53.94 58.95 54.64
CA LYS A 350 55.36 58.97 54.29
C LYS A 350 55.87 60.40 54.12
N GLN A 351 55.09 61.27 53.48
CA GLN A 351 55.47 62.66 53.27
C GLN A 351 55.52 63.45 54.59
N ASP A 352 54.56 63.21 55.48
CA ASP A 352 54.56 63.81 56.83
C ASP A 352 55.80 63.37 57.63
N LEU A 353 56.16 62.07 57.59
CA LEU A 353 57.36 61.54 58.25
C LEU A 353 58.66 62.11 57.68
N LEU A 354 58.77 62.25 56.35
CA LEU A 354 59.92 62.88 55.71
C LEU A 354 60.05 64.34 56.14
N SER A 355 58.95 65.10 56.15
CA SER A 355 58.95 66.49 56.59
C SER A 355 59.36 66.66 58.05
N PHE A 356 59.01 65.70 58.90
CA PHE A 356 59.40 65.67 60.31
C PHE A 356 60.88 65.31 60.48
N SER A 357 61.36 64.31 59.73
CA SER A 357 62.77 63.93 59.69
C SER A 357 63.66 65.11 59.28
N ASP A 358 63.26 65.88 58.27
CA ASP A 358 64.02 67.05 57.80
C ASP A 358 64.08 68.15 58.87
N LYS A 359 62.99 68.41 59.58
CA LYS A 359 62.94 69.39 60.68
C LYS A 359 63.83 68.99 61.86
N ILE A 360 63.91 67.70 62.19
CA ILE A 360 64.84 67.19 63.21
C ILE A 360 66.29 67.38 62.76
N ARG A 361 66.60 67.05 61.50
CA ARG A 361 67.96 67.12 60.95
C ARG A 361 68.50 68.55 60.89
N ASN A 362 67.62 69.53 60.69
CA ASN A 362 67.96 70.95 60.69
C ASN A 362 68.04 71.58 62.10
N LEU A 363 67.90 70.77 63.18
CA LEU A 363 67.96 71.20 64.59
C LEU A 363 66.89 72.25 64.99
N ASP A 364 65.82 72.40 64.20
CA ASP A 364 64.74 73.37 64.41
C ASP A 364 63.78 73.01 65.56
N MET A 365 64.06 71.93 66.32
CA MET A 365 63.15 71.39 67.33
C MET A 365 63.88 70.99 68.61
N THR A 366 63.32 71.35 69.76
CA THR A 366 63.79 70.88 71.09
C THR A 366 63.36 69.44 71.36
N LYS A 367 63.98 68.78 72.34
CA LYS A 367 63.68 67.39 72.70
C LYS A 367 62.20 67.15 73.06
N GLU A 368 61.56 68.06 73.80
CA GLU A 368 60.12 67.96 74.08
C GLU A 368 59.28 68.14 72.82
N ALA A 369 59.61 69.12 71.96
CA ALA A 369 58.88 69.38 70.72
C ALA A 369 58.93 68.19 69.73
N ILE A 370 60.03 67.43 69.72
CA ILE A 370 60.16 66.21 68.92
C ILE A 370 59.17 65.14 69.41
N ILE A 371 59.07 64.95 70.73
CA ILE A 371 58.16 63.95 71.33
C ILE A 371 56.71 64.32 71.04
N ASP A 372 56.33 65.58 71.24
CA ASP A 372 54.96 66.06 71.01
C ASP A 372 54.56 65.96 69.54
N LYS A 373 55.45 66.35 68.62
CA LYS A 373 55.16 66.27 67.18
C LYS A 373 55.09 64.83 66.68
N PHE A 374 55.90 63.94 67.22
CA PHE A 374 55.80 62.51 66.92
C PHE A 374 54.47 61.92 67.40
N GLN A 375 54.01 62.28 68.61
CA GLN A 375 52.69 61.89 69.11
C GLN A 375 51.55 62.43 68.22
N GLU A 376 51.66 63.68 67.75
CA GLU A 376 50.70 64.29 66.83
C GLU A 376 50.64 63.55 65.49
N LEU A 377 51.80 63.21 64.90
CA LEU A 377 51.88 62.42 63.66
C LEU A 377 51.24 61.04 63.81
N MET A 378 51.52 60.36 64.92
CA MET A 378 50.90 59.06 65.22
C MET A 378 49.38 59.18 65.33
N LYS A 379 48.88 60.22 66.00
CA LYS A 379 47.44 60.49 66.13
C LYS A 379 46.79 60.81 64.77
N ASN A 380 47.45 61.61 63.94
CA ASN A 380 46.96 61.98 62.60
C ASN A 380 46.97 60.78 61.65
N ALA A 381 48.03 59.97 61.66
CA ALA A 381 48.11 58.73 60.88
C ALA A 381 46.98 57.76 61.24
N GLN A 382 46.67 57.62 62.53
CA GLN A 382 45.56 56.81 63.02
C GLN A 382 44.20 57.37 62.58
N SER A 383 43.97 58.67 62.76
CA SER A 383 42.73 59.32 62.34
C SER A 383 42.52 59.22 60.83
N GLY A 384 43.58 59.36 60.03
CA GLY A 384 43.57 59.19 58.58
C GLY A 384 43.20 57.76 58.18
N PHE A 385 43.80 56.76 58.85
CA PHE A 385 43.46 55.36 58.61
C PHE A 385 42.00 55.04 58.94
N ILE A 386 41.52 55.48 60.10
CA ILE A 386 40.13 55.25 60.53
C ILE A 386 39.17 55.92 59.56
N LYS A 387 39.42 57.17 59.16
CA LYS A 387 38.58 57.90 58.21
C LYS A 387 38.56 57.24 56.82
N THR A 388 39.72 56.86 56.29
CA THR A 388 39.81 56.16 54.99
C THR A 388 39.10 54.81 55.04
N THR A 389 39.26 54.07 56.15
CA THR A 389 38.55 52.80 56.35
C THR A 389 37.05 53.01 56.57
N HIS A 390 36.60 54.13 57.14
CA HIS A 390 35.18 54.43 57.24
C HIS A 390 34.57 54.78 55.88
N THR A 391 35.29 55.57 55.07
CA THR A 391 34.81 56.05 53.76
C THR A 391 34.77 54.93 52.71
N LEU A 392 35.72 53.99 52.74
CA LEU A 392 35.81 52.90 51.76
C LEU A 392 34.92 51.70 52.10
N PHE A 393 34.54 51.55 53.37
CA PHE A 393 33.80 50.39 53.87
C PHE A 393 32.41 50.80 54.37
N ALA A 394 31.69 51.60 53.56
CA ALA A 394 30.26 51.88 53.76
C ALA A 394 29.39 50.64 53.43
N ASP A 395 28.18 50.61 53.99
CA ASP A 395 27.39 49.41 54.33
C ASP A 395 27.47 48.26 53.29
N GLY A 396 27.24 48.46 52.00
CA GLY A 396 27.20 47.36 51.01
C GLY A 396 28.45 46.45 50.95
N PHE A 397 29.66 46.96 51.17
CA PHE A 397 30.86 46.09 51.22
C PHE A 397 30.98 45.35 52.56
N LEU A 398 30.56 46.01 53.64
CA LEU A 398 30.49 45.40 54.96
C LEU A 398 29.44 44.26 54.95
N GLU A 399 28.33 44.45 54.24
CA GLU A 399 27.27 43.45 54.05
C GLU A 399 27.78 42.21 53.33
N ASP A 400 28.52 42.38 52.23
CA ASP A 400 29.14 41.28 51.49
C ASP A 400 30.18 40.53 52.33
N MET A 401 31.05 41.26 53.04
CA MET A 401 32.12 40.66 53.84
C MET A 401 31.58 39.97 55.10
N LEU A 402 30.62 40.60 55.78
CA LEU A 402 29.98 40.05 56.99
C LEU A 402 28.80 39.13 56.68
N LYS A 403 28.45 38.98 55.39
CA LYS A 403 27.34 38.17 54.87
C LYS A 403 26.01 38.48 55.57
N THR A 404 25.73 39.76 55.80
CA THR A 404 24.49 40.21 56.43
C THR A 404 24.19 41.66 56.05
N SER A 405 22.99 41.90 55.52
CA SER A 405 22.47 43.25 55.25
C SER A 405 21.73 43.87 56.43
N ARG A 406 21.40 43.07 57.45
CA ARG A 406 20.60 43.48 58.62
C ARG A 406 21.40 43.46 59.91
N GLY A 407 21.08 44.37 60.84
CA GLY A 407 21.62 44.43 62.20
C GLY A 407 22.93 45.22 62.32
N LEU A 408 23.50 45.71 61.21
CA LEU A 408 24.74 46.49 61.19
C LEU A 408 24.60 47.84 61.90
N GLU A 409 23.39 48.39 61.97
CA GLU A 409 23.02 49.60 62.72
C GLU A 409 23.28 49.49 64.23
N LEU A 410 23.38 48.26 64.76
CA LEU A 410 23.66 48.01 66.17
C LEU A 410 25.13 48.26 66.55
N PHE A 411 26.04 48.30 65.57
CA PHE A 411 27.47 48.48 65.79
C PHE A 411 27.89 49.92 65.54
N ASN A 412 28.63 50.49 66.51
CA ASN A 412 29.30 51.78 66.30
C ASN A 412 30.52 51.61 65.37
N ASP A 413 31.11 52.72 64.93
CA ASP A 413 32.22 52.68 63.97
C ASP A 413 33.42 51.85 64.44
N THR A 414 33.70 51.86 65.74
CA THR A 414 34.81 51.05 66.29
C THR A 414 34.47 49.56 66.37
N ASP A 415 33.21 49.22 66.61
CA ASP A 415 32.68 47.86 66.56
C ASP A 415 32.78 47.30 65.14
N ARG A 416 32.35 48.09 64.14
CA ARG A 416 32.41 47.75 62.70
C ARG A 416 33.86 47.55 62.23
N LEU A 417 34.75 48.46 62.60
CA LEU A 417 36.18 48.36 62.25
C LEU A 417 36.84 47.11 62.83
N LEU A 418 36.50 46.74 64.07
CA LEU A 418 37.03 45.51 64.68
C LEU A 418 36.47 44.25 64.01
N LEU A 419 35.20 44.22 63.62
CA LEU A 419 34.61 43.11 62.86
C LEU A 419 35.25 42.94 61.48
N PHE A 420 35.49 44.05 60.80
CA PHE A 420 36.21 44.09 59.54
C PHE A 420 37.62 43.49 59.67
N MET A 421 38.39 43.93 60.67
CA MET A 421 39.72 43.39 60.95
C MET A 421 39.70 41.89 61.28
N LEU A 422 38.65 41.40 61.95
CA LEU A 422 38.47 39.98 62.23
C LEU A 422 38.13 39.17 60.97
N ALA A 423 37.30 39.70 60.07
CA ALA A 423 37.00 39.08 58.78
C ALA A 423 38.25 38.97 57.88
N LEU A 424 39.14 39.96 57.95
CA LEU A 424 40.46 39.94 57.30
C LEU A 424 41.50 39.06 58.01
N LYS A 425 41.17 38.46 59.15
CA LYS A 425 42.08 37.62 59.96
C LYS A 425 43.36 38.35 60.40
N SER A 426 43.30 39.66 60.66
CA SER A 426 44.46 40.39 61.18
C SER A 426 44.87 39.91 62.58
N ASN A 427 46.15 40.09 62.95
CA ASN A 427 46.65 39.55 64.21
C ASN A 427 46.35 40.48 65.41
N ILE A 428 46.47 39.93 66.64
CA ILE A 428 46.18 40.68 67.89
C ILE A 428 47.03 41.95 68.01
N PRO A 429 48.35 41.92 67.74
CA PRO A 429 49.19 43.12 67.80
C PRO A 429 48.75 44.22 66.84
N GLU A 430 48.42 43.89 65.59
CA GLU A 430 47.94 44.84 64.57
C GLU A 430 46.62 45.49 65.01
N GLN A 431 45.67 44.69 65.46
CA GLN A 431 44.38 45.17 65.95
C GLN A 431 44.52 46.07 67.19
N ALA A 432 45.44 45.72 68.10
CA ALA A 432 45.70 46.47 69.32
C ALA A 432 46.39 47.80 69.02
N ALA A 433 47.40 47.78 68.15
CA ALA A 433 48.11 48.98 67.69
C ALA A 433 47.16 49.95 66.99
N LEU A 434 46.31 49.43 66.09
CA LEU A 434 45.43 50.26 65.28
C LEU A 434 44.28 50.90 66.08
N LEU A 435 43.79 50.20 67.11
CA LEU A 435 42.75 50.70 68.01
C LEU A 435 43.33 51.46 69.22
N ASN A 436 44.65 51.70 69.26
CA ASN A 436 45.39 52.33 70.36
C ASN A 436 44.98 51.79 71.74
N THR A 437 44.97 50.46 71.85
CA THR A 437 44.51 49.74 73.03
C THR A 437 45.54 48.68 73.39
N THR A 438 45.55 48.25 74.66
CA THR A 438 46.36 47.10 75.05
C THR A 438 45.70 45.79 74.58
N SER A 439 46.51 44.75 74.41
CA SER A 439 46.01 43.39 74.10
C SER A 439 44.97 42.89 75.11
N GLY A 440 45.06 43.31 76.37
CA GLY A 440 44.09 43.00 77.42
C GLY A 440 42.74 43.69 77.18
N SER A 441 42.75 44.99 76.92
CA SER A 441 41.55 45.77 76.61
C SER A 441 40.90 45.35 75.28
N LEU A 442 41.69 44.91 74.29
CA LEU A 442 41.17 44.37 73.03
C LEU A 442 40.41 43.05 73.25
N LYS A 443 40.89 42.16 74.11
CA LYS A 443 40.18 40.92 74.47
C LYS A 443 38.83 41.21 75.12
N ALA A 444 38.78 42.19 76.03
CA ALA A 444 37.53 42.64 76.64
C ALA A 444 36.55 43.18 75.59
N LYS A 445 37.04 44.00 74.64
CA LYS A 445 36.22 44.56 73.55
C LYS A 445 35.70 43.47 72.60
N LYS A 446 36.51 42.46 72.26
CA LYS A 446 36.06 41.29 71.48
C LYS A 446 35.00 40.47 72.21
N ALA A 447 35.16 40.25 73.52
CA ALA A 447 34.18 39.54 74.33
C ALA A 447 32.85 40.30 74.40
N TYR A 448 32.91 41.63 74.54
CA TYR A 448 31.75 42.52 74.47
C TYR A 448 31.02 42.41 73.13
N LEU A 449 31.75 42.54 72.01
CA LEU A 449 31.19 42.43 70.65
C LEU A 449 30.56 41.06 70.39
N LYS A 450 31.25 39.97 70.77
CA LYS A 450 30.72 38.61 70.66
C LYS A 450 29.41 38.46 71.44
N LYS A 451 29.36 38.97 72.68
CA LYS A 451 28.14 38.96 73.50
C LYS A 451 27.03 39.79 72.87
N LYS A 452 27.36 40.96 72.31
CA LYS A 452 26.41 41.86 71.63
C LYS A 452 25.77 41.21 70.40
N ILE A 453 26.53 40.45 69.61
CA ILE A 453 26.02 39.65 68.49
C ILE A 453 25.11 38.52 68.98
N GLN A 454 25.52 37.78 70.02
CA GLN A 454 24.73 36.69 70.59
C GLN A 454 23.37 37.17 71.13
N GLN A 455 23.35 38.31 71.81
CA GLN A 455 22.14 38.90 72.38
C GLN A 455 21.16 39.43 71.33
N ASN A 456 21.64 39.73 70.12
CA ASN A 456 20.84 40.28 69.02
C ASN A 456 20.82 39.36 67.77
N SER A 457 21.03 38.05 67.94
CA SER A 457 21.24 37.10 66.84
C SER A 457 20.13 37.10 65.78
N LEU A 458 18.87 37.29 66.19
CA LEU A 458 17.69 37.34 65.32
C LEU A 458 17.65 38.55 64.37
N ARG A 459 18.49 39.56 64.59
CA ARG A 459 18.59 40.76 63.74
C ARG A 459 19.56 40.58 62.57
N PHE A 460 20.37 39.53 62.56
CA PHE A 460 21.35 39.25 61.50
C PHE A 460 20.87 38.11 60.60
N GLU A 461 21.21 38.16 59.32
CA GLU A 461 20.85 37.12 58.34
C GLU A 461 21.71 35.86 58.53
N ASN A 462 22.96 36.04 58.96
CA ASN A 462 23.90 34.96 59.22
C ASN A 462 24.69 35.18 60.53
N PRO A 463 24.03 35.03 61.70
CA PRO A 463 24.68 35.23 62.99
C PRO A 463 25.79 34.21 63.26
N GLU A 464 25.73 33.00 62.68
CA GLU A 464 26.77 31.98 62.85
C GLU A 464 28.09 32.40 62.20
N TYR A 465 28.04 32.96 60.98
CA TYR A 465 29.23 33.48 60.32
C TYR A 465 29.89 34.60 61.14
N LEU A 466 29.11 35.55 61.66
CA LEU A 466 29.63 36.62 62.52
C LEU A 466 30.29 36.10 63.80
N LEU A 467 29.69 35.10 64.45
CA LEU A 467 30.27 34.48 65.65
C LEU A 467 31.55 33.70 65.35
N SER A 468 31.66 33.12 64.15
CA SER A 468 32.85 32.39 63.71
C SER A 468 34.10 33.29 63.66
N LEU A 469 33.94 34.59 63.37
CA LEU A 469 35.04 35.56 63.28
C LEU A 469 35.83 35.74 64.58
N PHE A 470 35.24 35.39 65.72
CA PHE A 470 35.88 35.50 67.04
C PHE A 470 36.65 34.24 67.44
N SER A 471 36.59 33.20 66.64
CA SER A 471 37.29 31.94 66.86
C SER A 471 38.69 32.05 66.24
N TYR A 472 39.74 32.15 67.06
CA TYR A 472 41.11 32.14 66.55
C TYR A 472 41.39 30.82 65.83
N PRO A 473 42.03 30.82 64.65
CA PRO A 473 42.46 29.59 64.02
C PRO A 473 43.47 28.89 64.94
N VAL A 474 43.18 27.64 65.30
CA VAL A 474 44.20 26.67 65.69
C VAL A 474 45.22 26.66 64.55
N LYS A 475 46.49 26.97 64.85
CA LYS A 475 47.58 26.77 63.89
C LYS A 475 47.54 25.31 63.41
N SER A 476 47.14 25.08 62.16
CA SER A 476 47.46 23.82 61.50
C SER A 476 48.94 23.88 61.11
N ASN A 477 49.78 23.20 61.89
CA ASN A 477 51.10 22.81 61.42
C ASN A 477 50.92 21.73 60.34
N LYS A 478 51.00 22.15 59.07
CA LYS A 478 51.77 21.55 57.96
C LYS A 478 51.27 22.08 56.62
#